data_AF-A0A1I4YLD1-F1
#
_entry.id   AF-A0A1I4YLD1-F1
#
_cell.length_a   1.000
_cell.length_b   1.000
_cell.length_c   1.000
_cell.angle_alpha   90.00
_cell.angle_beta   90.00
_cell.angle_gamma   90.00
#
_symmetry.space_group_name_H-M   'P 1'
#
loop_
_entity.id
_entity.type
_entity.pdbx_description
1 polymer ?
#
loop_
_entity_poly.entity_id
_entity_poly.type
_entity_poly.pdbx_seq_one_letter_code
_entity_poly.pdbx_strand_id
1 'polypeptide(L)'
;MQAVIRDVDEVFTSVDDPPLTTVVERGERALVEAWLSRKFDQWGEVRRHLTAAYQGAAVDPEIQAGLDAWFEDVAGSIQEGLDRAGRCEPETRRVRAVLAFGQLEYLAKRWLRVGWAVDREICLRSLTDSWCYLLASSA
;
A
#
# COMPACT_ATOMS: atom_id res chain seq x y z
N MET A 1 -13.15 20.51 -1.88
CA MET A 1 -12.72 19.18 -2.33
C MET A 1 -11.26 18.89 -1.96
N GLN A 2 -10.36 19.88 -1.98
CA GLN A 2 -9.00 19.80 -1.41
C GLN A 2 -8.89 19.24 0.02
N ALA A 3 -9.93 19.34 0.84
CA ALA A 3 -9.96 18.75 2.18
C ALA A 3 -9.99 17.21 2.13
N VAL A 4 -10.73 16.60 1.19
CA VAL A 4 -10.84 15.13 1.09
C VAL A 4 -9.50 14.50 0.71
N ILE A 5 -8.75 15.13 -0.20
CA ILE A 5 -7.43 14.64 -0.63
C ILE A 5 -6.42 14.79 0.52
N ARG A 6 -6.44 15.90 1.25
CA ARG A 6 -5.58 16.14 2.42
C ARG A 6 -5.89 15.19 3.58
N ASP A 7 -7.16 14.92 3.84
CA ASP A 7 -7.60 14.01 4.90
C ASP A 7 -7.25 12.54 4.55
N VAL A 8 -7.25 12.17 3.26
CA VAL A 8 -6.75 10.86 2.82
C VAL A 8 -5.23 10.81 2.97
N ASP A 9 -4.52 11.84 2.54
CA ASP A 9 -3.06 11.91 2.63
C ASP A 9 -2.58 11.86 4.10
N GLU A 10 -3.12 12.69 5.00
CA GLU A 10 -2.77 12.70 6.43
C GLU A 10 -3.03 11.36 7.12
N VAL A 11 -4.11 10.64 6.77
CA VAL A 11 -4.41 9.39 7.46
C VAL A 11 -3.60 8.21 6.93
N PHE A 12 -3.26 8.20 5.63
CA PHE A 12 -2.38 7.15 5.06
C PHE A 12 -0.90 7.39 5.31
N THR A 13 -0.48 8.65 5.44
CA THR A 13 0.90 9.06 5.75
C THR A 13 1.15 9.28 7.25
N SER A 14 0.15 9.04 8.10
CA SER A 14 0.36 8.91 9.55
C SER A 14 1.60 8.03 9.77
N VAL A 15 2.63 8.62 10.39
CA VAL A 15 4.02 8.18 10.27
C VAL A 15 4.11 6.69 10.58
N ASP A 16 4.28 5.88 9.52
CA ASP A 16 4.50 4.46 9.68
C ASP A 16 5.78 4.27 10.51
N ASP A 17 5.69 3.54 11.61
CA ASP A 17 6.85 3.20 12.44
C ASP A 17 7.13 1.69 12.39
N PRO A 18 8.23 1.23 11.75
CA PRO A 18 9.14 2.03 10.91
C PRO A 18 8.49 2.41 9.55
N PRO A 19 9.05 3.39 8.83
CA PRO A 19 8.52 3.81 7.54
C PRO A 19 8.61 2.68 6.51
N LEU A 20 7.72 2.70 5.51
CA LEU A 20 7.65 1.67 4.48
C LEU A 20 9.00 1.42 3.79
N THR A 21 9.75 2.48 3.49
CA THR A 21 11.12 2.38 2.93
C THR A 21 12.01 1.48 3.79
N THR A 22 11.96 1.61 5.13
CA THR A 22 12.74 0.79 6.06
C THR A 22 12.21 -0.64 6.16
N VAL A 23 10.89 -0.82 6.18
CA VAL A 23 10.27 -2.16 6.14
C VAL A 23 10.76 -2.92 4.90
N VAL A 24 10.71 -2.26 3.75
CA VAL A 24 11.17 -2.82 2.49
C VAL A 24 12.68 -3.03 2.53
N GLU A 25 13.48 -2.05 2.96
CA GLU A 25 14.96 -2.16 3.05
C GLU A 25 15.41 -3.37 3.87
N ARG A 26 14.77 -3.63 5.01
CA ARG A 26 15.05 -4.83 5.82
C ARG A 26 14.52 -6.09 5.15
N GLY A 27 13.32 -6.03 4.58
CA GLY A 27 12.62 -7.17 3.95
C GLY A 27 12.46 -8.37 4.88
N GLU A 28 12.38 -8.12 6.18
CA GLU A 28 12.07 -9.14 7.17
C GLU A 28 10.57 -9.42 7.13
N ARG A 29 10.20 -10.70 7.03
CA ARG A 29 8.79 -11.11 6.97
C ARG A 29 7.95 -10.49 8.08
N ALA A 30 8.43 -10.54 9.32
CA ALA A 30 7.71 -10.02 10.48
C ALA A 30 7.45 -8.52 10.39
N LEU A 31 8.38 -7.74 9.83
CA LEU A 31 8.20 -6.31 9.61
C LEU A 31 7.17 -6.03 8.52
N VAL A 32 7.21 -6.79 7.41
CA VAL A 32 6.22 -6.70 6.33
C VAL A 32 4.83 -7.01 6.86
N GLU A 33 4.68 -8.12 7.58
CA GLU A 33 3.41 -8.55 8.17
C GLU A 33 2.85 -7.51 9.15
N ALA A 34 3.69 -7.00 10.05
CA ALA A 34 3.28 -5.97 11.01
C ALA A 34 2.83 -4.68 10.31
N TRP A 35 3.55 -4.24 9.28
CA TRP A 35 3.18 -3.05 8.51
C TRP A 35 1.85 -3.25 7.77
N LEU A 36 1.66 -4.39 7.10
CA LEU A 36 0.41 -4.73 6.41
C LEU A 36 -0.78 -4.85 7.38
N SER A 37 -0.58 -5.45 8.57
CA SER A 37 -1.62 -5.53 9.59
C SER A 37 -2.08 -4.15 10.04
N ARG A 38 -1.15 -3.22 10.27
CA ARG A 38 -1.51 -1.83 10.61
C ARG A 38 -2.32 -1.17 9.51
N LYS A 39 -1.95 -1.38 8.23
CA LYS A 39 -2.75 -0.85 7.11
C LYS A 39 -4.16 -1.45 7.08
N PHE A 40 -4.32 -2.75 7.37
CA PHE A 40 -5.65 -3.35 7.48
C PHE A 40 -6.49 -2.73 8.59
N ASP A 41 -5.88 -2.39 9.73
CA ASP A 41 -6.57 -1.75 10.84
C ASP A 41 -6.97 -0.30 10.49
N GLN A 42 -6.06 0.43 9.85
CA GLN A 42 -6.30 1.80 9.37
C GLN A 42 -7.48 1.88 8.39
N TRP A 43 -7.71 0.86 7.56
CA TRP A 43 -8.83 0.85 6.61
C TRP A 43 -10.19 1.09 7.27
N GLY A 44 -10.37 0.62 8.51
CA GLY A 44 -11.58 0.89 9.31
C GLY A 44 -11.78 2.37 9.60
N GLU A 45 -10.70 3.06 9.95
CA GLU A 45 -10.68 4.47 10.35
C GLU A 45 -10.89 5.39 9.14
N VAL A 46 -10.25 5.08 8.01
CA VAL A 46 -10.36 5.87 6.77
C VAL A 46 -11.48 5.46 5.84
N ARG A 47 -12.27 4.44 6.21
CA ARG A 47 -13.25 3.81 5.30
C ARG A 47 -14.12 4.81 4.54
N ARG A 48 -14.64 5.83 5.23
CA ARG A 48 -15.52 6.85 4.65
C ARG A 48 -14.78 7.70 3.61
N HIS A 49 -13.58 8.16 3.93
CA HIS A 49 -12.74 8.98 3.06
C HIS A 49 -12.31 8.19 1.81
N LEU A 50 -11.84 6.96 2.00
CA LEU A 50 -11.47 6.07 0.89
C LEU A 50 -12.62 5.78 -0.05
N THR A 51 -13.80 5.49 0.51
CA THR A 51 -15.00 5.18 -0.29
C THR A 51 -15.40 6.40 -1.12
N ALA A 52 -15.39 7.60 -0.51
CA ALA A 52 -15.68 8.84 -1.22
C ALA A 52 -14.65 9.13 -2.32
N ALA A 53 -13.35 8.95 -2.05
CA ALA A 53 -12.29 9.15 -3.03
C ALA A 53 -12.44 8.20 -4.22
N TYR A 54 -12.58 6.89 -3.99
CA TYR A 54 -12.72 5.92 -5.09
C TYR A 54 -14.00 6.07 -5.90
N GLN A 55 -15.11 6.50 -5.28
CA GLN A 55 -16.34 6.80 -6.01
C GLN A 55 -16.26 8.11 -6.78
N GLY A 56 -15.62 9.13 -6.20
CA GLY A 56 -15.43 10.45 -6.81
C GLY A 56 -14.49 10.42 -8.00
N ALA A 57 -13.46 9.58 -7.98
CA ALA A 57 -12.47 9.47 -9.05
C ALA A 57 -13.07 9.15 -10.44
N ALA A 58 -14.23 8.48 -10.49
CA ALA A 58 -14.91 8.18 -11.75
C ALA A 58 -15.53 9.40 -12.44
N VAL A 59 -15.77 10.50 -11.70
CA VAL A 59 -16.46 11.70 -12.17
C VAL A 59 -15.66 12.99 -11.96
N ASP A 60 -14.59 12.93 -11.15
CA ASP A 60 -13.71 14.05 -10.84
C ASP A 60 -12.25 13.70 -11.16
N PRO A 61 -11.68 14.29 -12.23
CA PRO A 61 -10.28 14.08 -12.61
C PRO A 61 -9.26 14.54 -11.56
N GLU A 62 -9.56 15.52 -10.71
CA GLU A 62 -8.66 15.99 -9.65
C GLU A 62 -8.52 14.93 -8.56
N ILE A 63 -9.62 14.26 -8.20
CA ILE A 63 -9.61 13.13 -7.28
C ILE A 63 -8.83 11.95 -7.87
N GLN A 64 -9.04 11.63 -9.15
CA GLN A 64 -8.27 10.57 -9.83
C GLN A 64 -6.77 10.89 -9.83
N ALA A 65 -6.39 12.12 -10.17
CA ALA A 65 -4.99 12.55 -10.16
C ALA A 65 -4.35 12.47 -8.76
N GLY A 66 -5.12 12.79 -7.70
CA GLY A 66 -4.66 12.64 -6.32
C GLY A 66 -4.41 11.18 -5.93
N LEU A 67 -5.30 10.26 -6.33
CA LEU A 67 -5.10 8.82 -6.12
C LEU A 67 -3.89 8.29 -6.89
N ASP A 68 -3.70 8.75 -8.13
CA ASP A 68 -2.54 8.36 -8.95
C ASP A 68 -1.23 8.87 -8.33
N ALA A 69 -1.19 10.13 -7.89
CA ALA A 69 -0.02 10.69 -7.21
C ALA A 69 0.31 9.92 -5.92
N TRP A 70 -0.70 9.62 -5.10
CA TRP A 70 -0.53 8.81 -3.90
C TRP A 70 0.01 7.40 -4.22
N PHE A 71 -0.50 6.77 -5.27
CA PHE A 71 0.00 5.48 -5.72
C PHE A 71 1.48 5.55 -6.11
N GLU A 72 1.86 6.57 -6.87
CA GLU A 72 3.24 6.80 -7.29
C GLU A 72 4.16 7.02 -6.09
N ASP A 73 3.75 7.79 -5.08
CA ASP A 73 4.53 8.09 -3.87
C ASP A 73 4.80 6.83 -3.03
N VAL A 74 3.78 6.01 -2.80
CA VAL A 74 3.94 4.76 -2.02
C VAL A 74 4.81 3.77 -2.79
N ALA A 75 4.57 3.60 -4.09
CA ALA A 75 5.39 2.73 -4.92
C ALA A 75 6.83 3.27 -5.05
N GLY A 76 7.03 4.59 -5.01
CA GLY A 76 8.35 5.23 -4.92
C GLY A 76 9.08 4.88 -3.62
N SER A 77 8.37 4.90 -2.49
CA SER A 77 8.93 4.49 -1.18
C SER A 77 9.36 3.02 -1.14
N ILE A 78 8.58 2.13 -1.78
CA ILE A 78 8.97 0.71 -1.92
C ILE A 78 10.21 0.58 -2.80
N GLN A 79 10.25 1.28 -3.95
CA GLN A 79 11.42 1.25 -4.83
C GLN A 79 12.67 1.75 -4.09
N GLU A 80 12.57 2.86 -3.36
CA GLU A 80 13.68 3.40 -2.57
C GLU A 80 14.19 2.38 -1.54
N GLY A 81 13.28 1.65 -0.88
CA GLY A 81 13.66 0.57 0.03
C GLY A 81 14.43 -0.56 -0.66
N LEU A 82 14.03 -0.93 -1.88
CA LEU A 82 14.76 -1.91 -2.70
C LEU A 82 16.14 -1.38 -3.13
N ASP A 83 16.22 -0.09 -3.48
CA ASP A 83 17.47 0.58 -3.86
C ASP A 83 18.46 0.58 -2.70
N ARG A 84 18.01 0.93 -1.49
CA ARG A 84 18.83 0.91 -0.27
C ARG A 84 19.29 -0.50 0.11
N ALA A 85 18.43 -1.50 -0.07
CA ALA A 85 18.78 -2.88 0.21
C ALA A 85 19.75 -3.50 -0.80
N GLY A 86 19.92 -2.90 -1.98
CA GLY A 86 20.70 -3.48 -3.08
C GLY A 86 20.14 -4.82 -3.57
N ARG A 87 18.85 -5.11 -3.33
CA ARG A 87 18.19 -6.37 -3.74
C ARG A 87 17.43 -6.18 -5.04
N CYS A 88 17.24 -7.31 -5.74
CA CYS A 88 16.66 -7.39 -7.07
C CYS A 88 17.46 -6.60 -8.12
N GLU A 89 17.31 -7.03 -9.38
CA GLU A 89 17.86 -6.27 -10.50
C GLU A 89 17.26 -4.86 -10.54
N PRO A 90 18.08 -3.78 -10.68
CA PRO A 90 17.60 -2.40 -10.64
C PRO A 90 16.41 -2.13 -11.57
N GLU A 91 16.44 -2.69 -12.78
CA GLU A 91 15.40 -2.53 -13.80
C GLU A 91 14.04 -3.12 -13.38
N THR A 92 14.03 -4.04 -12.40
CA THR A 92 12.80 -4.71 -11.93
C THR A 92 12.18 -4.06 -10.70
N ARG A 93 12.90 -3.16 -10.01
CA ARG A 93 12.45 -2.61 -8.72
C ARG A 93 11.16 -1.82 -8.83
N ARG A 94 11.03 -1.00 -9.88
CA ARG A 94 9.82 -0.20 -10.13
C ARG A 94 8.59 -1.08 -10.33
N VAL A 95 8.67 -2.10 -11.20
CA VAL A 95 7.52 -2.98 -11.46
C VAL A 95 7.17 -3.82 -10.24
N ARG A 96 8.15 -4.29 -9.46
CA ARG A 96 7.92 -4.99 -8.19
C ARG A 96 7.19 -4.10 -7.18
N ALA A 97 7.57 -2.82 -7.08
CA ALA A 97 6.91 -1.85 -6.22
C ALA A 97 5.45 -1.60 -6.61
N VAL A 98 5.20 -1.38 -7.90
CA VAL A 98 3.84 -1.20 -8.46
C VAL A 98 2.98 -2.44 -8.18
N LEU A 99 3.50 -3.65 -8.40
CA LEU A 99 2.77 -4.89 -8.15
C LEU A 99 2.45 -5.08 -6.67
N ALA A 100 3.43 -4.86 -5.78
CA ALA A 100 3.23 -5.01 -4.34
C ALA A 100 2.15 -4.04 -3.82
N PHE A 101 2.27 -2.75 -4.14
CA PHE A 101 1.29 -1.78 -3.70
C PHE A 101 -0.09 -1.99 -4.35
N GLY A 102 -0.12 -2.35 -5.64
CA GLY A 102 -1.36 -2.68 -6.34
C GLY A 102 -2.15 -3.83 -5.71
N GLN A 103 -1.47 -4.85 -5.16
CA GLN A 103 -2.13 -5.92 -4.41
C GLN A 103 -2.84 -5.40 -3.15
N LEU A 104 -2.15 -4.56 -2.37
CA LEU A 104 -2.71 -3.96 -1.15
C LEU A 104 -3.90 -3.05 -1.50
N GLU A 105 -3.73 -2.18 -2.49
CA GLU A 105 -4.75 -1.23 -2.91
C GLU A 105 -6.00 -1.94 -3.44
N TYR A 106 -5.81 -2.98 -4.26
CA TYR A 106 -6.92 -3.78 -4.78
C TYR A 106 -7.67 -4.50 -3.66
N LEU A 107 -6.95 -5.05 -2.68
CA LEU A 107 -7.58 -5.69 -1.53
C LEU A 107 -8.38 -4.68 -0.69
N ALA A 108 -7.86 -3.47 -0.48
CA ALA A 108 -8.57 -2.38 0.18
C ALA A 108 -9.88 -2.03 -0.57
N LYS A 109 -9.81 -1.81 -1.89
CA LYS A 109 -10.97 -1.55 -2.75
C LYS A 109 -12.02 -2.66 -2.65
N ARG A 110 -11.58 -3.92 -2.63
CA ARG A 110 -12.49 -5.08 -2.48
C ARG A 110 -13.15 -5.09 -1.11
N TRP A 111 -12.36 -4.90 -0.05
CA TRP A 111 -12.83 -4.86 1.34
C TRP A 111 -13.82 -3.73 1.60
N LEU A 112 -13.58 -2.52 1.07
CA LEU A 112 -14.49 -1.39 1.21
C LEU A 112 -15.90 -1.71 0.67
N ARG A 113 -15.96 -2.48 -0.41
CA ARG A 113 -17.19 -2.82 -1.13
C ARG A 113 -17.98 -3.97 -0.51
N VAL A 114 -17.32 -5.00 0.03
CA VAL A 114 -18.03 -6.21 0.54
C VAL A 114 -17.54 -6.72 1.89
N GLY A 115 -16.61 -6.03 2.53
CA GLY A 115 -15.91 -6.53 3.71
C GLY A 115 -14.97 -7.69 3.40
N TRP A 116 -14.61 -8.42 4.44
CA TRP A 116 -13.79 -9.63 4.37
C TRP A 116 -14.59 -10.80 3.79
N ALA A 117 -14.32 -11.18 2.54
CA ALA A 117 -14.87 -12.39 1.93
C ALA A 117 -14.14 -13.66 2.40
N VAL A 118 -12.90 -13.50 2.84
CA VAL A 118 -12.04 -14.50 3.46
C VAL A 118 -11.56 -13.90 4.77
N ASP A 119 -11.27 -14.73 5.76
CA ASP A 119 -10.77 -14.31 7.06
C ASP A 119 -9.58 -13.32 6.94
N ARG A 120 -9.59 -12.27 7.77
CA ARG A 120 -8.59 -11.18 7.77
C ARG A 120 -7.17 -11.72 7.88
N GLU A 121 -6.96 -12.72 8.74
CA GLU A 121 -5.64 -13.28 9.01
C GLU A 121 -5.12 -14.10 7.82
N ILE A 122 -6.02 -14.81 7.14
CA ILE A 122 -5.68 -15.50 5.88
C ILE A 122 -5.28 -14.46 4.82
N CYS A 123 -6.03 -13.39 4.66
CA CYS A 123 -5.69 -12.31 3.74
C CYS A 123 -4.34 -11.66 4.06
N LEU A 124 -4.08 -11.38 5.34
CA LEU A 124 -2.83 -10.78 5.81
C LEU A 124 -1.63 -11.68 5.50
N ARG A 125 -1.71 -12.96 5.85
CA ARG A 125 -0.63 -13.93 5.59
C ARG A 125 -0.38 -14.09 4.09
N SER A 126 -1.42 -14.22 3.28
CA SER A 126 -1.29 -14.36 1.83
C SER A 126 -0.67 -13.11 1.17
N LEU A 127 -1.04 -11.91 1.60
CA LEU A 127 -0.45 -10.68 1.10
C LEU A 127 1.01 -10.54 1.55
N THR A 128 1.32 -10.91 2.80
CA THR A 128 2.68 -10.95 3.34
C THR A 128 3.57 -11.90 2.53
N ASP A 129 3.09 -13.10 2.21
CA ASP A 129 3.81 -14.07 1.37
C ASP A 129 4.14 -13.48 0.00
N SER A 130 3.16 -12.81 -0.62
CA SER A 130 3.34 -12.19 -1.93
C SER A 130 4.33 -11.03 -1.89
N TRP A 131 4.26 -10.18 -0.88
CA TRP A 131 5.21 -9.08 -0.69
C TRP A 131 6.63 -9.59 -0.41
N CYS A 132 6.79 -10.64 0.41
CA CYS A 132 8.10 -11.24 0.64
C CYS A 132 8.68 -11.81 -0.66
N TYR A 133 7.86 -12.46 -1.50
CA TYR A 133 8.28 -12.91 -2.81
C TYR A 133 8.70 -11.74 -3.71
N LEU A 134 7.91 -10.67 -3.77
CA LEU A 134 8.19 -9.51 -4.63
C LEU A 134 9.38 -8.66 -4.16
N LEU A 135 9.59 -8.53 -2.85
CA LEU A 135 10.45 -7.48 -2.28
C LEU A 135 11.63 -8.01 -1.46
N ALA A 136 11.52 -9.21 -0.88
CA ALA A 136 12.55 -9.77 0.00
C ALA A 136 13.35 -10.90 -0.65
N SER A 137 12.83 -11.54 -1.69
CA SER A 137 13.57 -12.58 -2.41
C SER A 137 14.69 -11.97 -3.26
N SER A 138 15.90 -12.52 -3.11
CA SER A 138 16.96 -12.35 -4.11
C SER A 138 16.66 -13.33 -5.24
N ALA A 139 16.03 -12.86 -6.31
CA ALA A 139 16.00 -13.61 -7.56
C ALA A 139 17.42 -13.74 -8.11
#